data_AF-A0A1B4FI39-F1
#
_entry.id   AF-A0A1B4FI39-F1
#
_cell.length_a   1.000
_cell.length_b   1.000
_cell.length_c   1.000
_cell.angle_alpha   90.00
_cell.angle_beta   90.00
_cell.angle_gamma   90.00
#
_symmetry.space_group_name_H-M   'P 1'
#
loop_
_entity.id
_entity.type
_entity.pdbx_description
1 polymer ?
#
loop_
_entity_poly.entity_id
_entity_poly.type
_entity_poly.pdbx_seq_one_letter_code
_entity_poly.pdbx_strand_id
1 'polypeptide(L)' 'MTLTEFFAEIGDDHLGFQLLEQCMTNVRVMRQGTRVSFETDAITATDAACGAGRVGLIVWADRDAYERATAKANQAKPT' A
#
# COMPACT_ATOMS: atom_id res chain seq x y z
N MET A 1 17.90 0.16 8.94
CA MET A 1 16.45 0.13 9.15
C MET A 1 15.84 -0.85 8.17
N THR A 2 15.26 -1.93 8.67
CA THR A 2 14.42 -2.84 7.90
C THR A 2 13.02 -2.23 7.70
N LEU A 3 12.24 -2.76 6.76
CA LEU A 3 10.86 -2.29 6.57
C LEU A 3 10.00 -2.53 7.82
N THR A 4 10.23 -3.64 8.54
CA THR A 4 9.55 -3.94 9.81
C THR A 4 9.91 -2.94 10.90
N GLU A 5 11.20 -2.57 11.04
CA GLU A 5 11.63 -1.53 11.98
C GLU A 5 11.00 -0.17 11.64
N PHE A 6 10.89 0.15 10.35
CA PHE A 6 10.26 1.39 9.90
C PHE A 6 8.76 1.44 10.23
N PHE A 7 8.02 0.36 9.98
CA PHE A 7 6.60 0.30 10.34
C PHE A 7 6.37 0.30 11.84
N ALA A 8 7.22 -0.37 12.61
CA ALA A 8 7.17 -0.33 14.07
C ALA A 8 7.37 1.09 14.62
N GLU A 9 8.25 1.89 14.01
CA GLU A 9 8.48 3.28 14.40
C GLU A 9 7.25 4.18 14.10
N ILE A 10 6.53 3.93 13.01
CA ILE A 10 5.29 4.66 12.69
C ILE A 10 4.16 4.27 13.64
N GLY A 11 4.06 2.98 14.00
CA GLY A 11 3.01 2.43 14.83
C GLY A 11 1.76 2.02 14.04
N ASP A 12 1.21 0.85 14.37
CA ASP A 12 0.10 0.23 13.65
C ASP A 12 -1.17 1.11 13.61
N ASP A 13 -1.44 1.90 14.66
CA ASP A 13 -2.58 2.81 14.73
C ASP A 13 -2.51 3.97 13.71
N HIS A 14 -1.32 4.27 13.21
CA HIS A 14 -1.05 5.31 12.22
C HIS A 14 -0.89 4.75 10.80
N LEU A 15 -0.92 3.43 10.64
CA LEU A 15 -0.77 2.75 9.36
C LEU A 15 -2.13 2.31 8.81
N GLY A 16 -2.31 2.56 7.52
CA GLY A 16 -3.38 1.96 6.73
C GLY A 16 -2.77 1.33 5.49
N PHE A 17 -3.46 0.36 4.92
CA PHE A 17 -3.05 -0.22 3.64
C PHE A 17 -4.22 -0.22 2.67
N GLN A 18 -3.90 -0.05 1.40
CA GLN A 18 -4.83 -0.18 0.28
C GLN A 18 -4.16 -1.10 -0.74
N LEU A 19 -4.82 -2.18 -1.09
CA LEU A 19 -4.29 -3.12 -2.07
C LEU A 19 -4.40 -2.51 -3.46
N LEU A 20 -3.27 -2.33 -4.15
CA LEU A 20 -3.25 -1.76 -5.51
C LEU A 20 -4.14 -2.53 -6.48
N GLU A 21 -4.24 -3.86 -6.34
CA GLU A 21 -5.14 -4.69 -7.17
C GLU A 21 -6.60 -4.23 -7.11
N GLN A 22 -7.02 -3.60 -6.00
CA GLN A 22 -8.39 -3.16 -5.77
C GLN A 22 -8.64 -1.69 -6.15
N CYS A 23 -7.58 -0.90 -6.39
CA CYS A 23 -7.71 0.54 -6.64
C CYS A 23 -6.94 1.06 -7.85
N MET A 24 -6.20 0.21 -8.55
CA MET A 24 -5.57 0.55 -9.81
C MET A 24 -6.60 0.89 -10.87
N THR A 25 -6.40 2.02 -11.52
CA THR A 25 -7.24 2.50 -12.62
C THR A 25 -6.55 2.40 -13.97
N ASN A 26 -5.21 2.35 -13.99
CA ASN A 26 -4.45 2.20 -15.23
C ASN A 26 -3.07 1.58 -15.00
N VAL A 27 -2.64 0.73 -15.94
CA VAL A 27 -1.27 0.24 -16.02
C VAL A 27 -0.78 0.37 -17.46
N ARG A 28 0.26 1.17 -17.68
CA ARG A 28 0.79 1.45 -19.02
C ARG A 28 2.31 1.35 -19.05
N VAL A 29 2.83 0.58 -20.01
CA VAL A 29 4.26 0.55 -20.31
C VAL A 29 4.69 1.88 -20.92
N MET A 30 5.74 2.46 -20.37
CA MET A 30 6.39 3.69 -20.80
C MET A 30 7.79 3.35 -21.31
N ARG A 31 8.46 4.32 -21.96
CA ARG A 31 9.84 4.13 -22.43
C ARG A 31 10.84 3.83 -21.29
N GLN A 32 10.54 4.26 -20.06
CA GLN A 32 11.38 4.08 -18.87
C GLN A 32 10.61 3.40 -17.74
N GLY A 33 9.97 2.26 -18.02
CA GLY A 33 9.30 1.43 -17.02
C GLY A 33 7.77 1.43 -17.15
N THR A 34 7.07 1.20 -16.05
CA THR A 34 5.60 1.07 -16.05
C THR A 34 4.99 2.18 -15.22
N ARG A 35 4.02 2.90 -15.77
CA ARG A 35 3.18 3.82 -15.01
C ARG A 35 1.98 3.05 -14.47
N VAL A 36 1.81 3.11 -13.16
CA VAL A 36 0.64 2.62 -12.44
C VAL A 36 -0.12 3.83 -11.93
N SER A 37 -1.41 3.93 -12.27
CA SER A 37 -2.35 4.91 -11.73
C SER A 37 -3.33 4.19 -10.81
N PHE A 38 -3.65 4.82 -9.67
CA PHE A 38 -4.62 4.32 -8.71
C PHE A 38 -5.38 5.48 -8.07
N GLU A 39 -6.55 5.19 -7.53
CA GLU A 39 -7.39 6.13 -6.78
C GLU A 39 -7.36 5.77 -5.29
N THR A 40 -7.49 6.76 -4.41
CA THR A 40 -7.46 6.58 -2.96
C THR A 40 -8.36 7.58 -2.26
N ASP A 41 -8.92 7.16 -1.13
CA ASP A 41 -9.64 7.99 -0.17
C ASP A 41 -8.76 8.40 1.02
N ALA A 42 -7.51 7.93 1.08
CA ALA A 42 -6.60 8.18 2.19
C ALA A 42 -6.07 9.62 2.25
N ILE A 43 -6.11 10.34 1.13
CA ILE A 43 -5.69 11.75 1.02
C ILE A 43 -6.66 12.51 0.13
N THR A 44 -6.85 13.79 0.43
CA THR A 44 -7.56 14.73 -0.45
C THR A 44 -6.58 15.52 -1.32
N ALA A 45 -7.10 16.19 -2.35
CA ALA A 45 -6.30 17.13 -3.15
C ALA A 45 -5.74 18.28 -2.30
N THR A 46 -6.47 18.70 -1.25
CA THR A 46 -6.02 19.73 -0.32
C THR A 46 -4.85 19.24 0.54
N ASP A 47 -4.93 18.02 1.06
CA ASP A 47 -3.84 17.39 1.82
C ASP A 47 -2.53 17.36 1.01
N ALA A 48 -2.64 16.91 -0.25
CA ALA A 48 -1.52 16.86 -1.17
C ALA A 48 -0.92 18.24 -1.47
N ALA A 49 -1.75 19.27 -1.67
CA ALA A 49 -1.28 20.62 -1.96
C ALA A 49 -0.62 21.29 -0.75
N CYS A 50 -1.09 21.00 0.46
CA CYS A 50 -0.58 21.59 1.70
C CYS A 50 0.53 20.78 2.38
N GLY A 51 0.87 19.60 1.85
CA GLY A 51 1.80 18.68 2.52
C GLY A 51 1.30 18.22 3.89
N ALA A 52 -0.02 18.11 4.03
CA ALA A 52 -0.70 17.70 5.26
C ALA A 52 -1.32 16.31 5.10
N GLY A 53 -1.85 15.75 6.18
CA GLY A 53 -2.55 14.47 6.15
C GLY A 53 -1.63 13.25 6.05
N ARG A 54 -2.15 12.17 5.46
CA ARG A 54 -1.41 10.90 5.33
C ARG A 54 -0.38 10.96 4.20
N VAL A 55 0.71 10.20 4.35
CA VAL A 55 1.70 10.00 3.30
C VAL A 55 1.51 8.61 2.69
N GLY A 56 1.51 8.52 1.35
CA GLY A 56 1.43 7.25 0.64
C GLY A 56 2.80 6.57 0.53
N LEU A 57 2.87 5.31 0.94
CA LEU A 57 4.02 4.43 0.73
C LEU A 57 3.61 3.25 -0.15
N ILE A 58 4.40 2.95 -1.17
CA ILE A 58 4.21 1.75 -2.01
C ILE A 58 5.24 0.69 -1.62
N VAL A 59 4.75 -0.48 -1.21
CA VAL A 59 5.58 -1.65 -0.89
C VAL A 59 5.29 -2.76 -1.89
N TRP A 60 6.34 -3.31 -2.49
CA TRP A 60 6.25 -4.45 -3.39
C TRP A 60 6.74 -5.71 -2.67
N ALA A 61 6.02 -6.81 -2.85
CA ALA A 61 6.38 -8.12 -2.36
C ALA A 61 6.27 -9.16 -3.49
N ASP A 62 7.00 -10.25 -3.37
CA ASP A 62 6.85 -11.39 -4.27
C ASP A 62 5.42 -11.95 -4.19
N ARG A 63 4.84 -12.28 -5.36
CA ARG A 63 3.47 -12.79 -5.49
C ARG A 63 3.22 -13.94 -4.52
N ASP A 64 4.07 -14.97 -4.57
CA ASP A 64 3.90 -16.18 -3.75
C ASP A 64 4.05 -15.89 -2.26
N ALA A 65 4.90 -14.93 -1.88
CA ALA A 65 5.06 -14.54 -0.48
C ALA A 65 3.81 -13.84 0.05
N TYR A 66 3.22 -12.94 -0.74
CA TYR A 66 1.97 -12.28 -0.43
C TYR A 66 0.80 -13.27 -0.30
N GLU A 67 0.67 -14.22 -1.23
CA GLU A 67 -0.39 -15.23 -1.19
C GLU A 67 -0.29 -16.13 0.04
N ARG A 68 0.92 -16.59 0.38
CA ARG A 68 1.16 -17.37 1.62
C ARG A 68 0.78 -16.59 2.87
N ALA A 69 1.17 -15.31 2.94
CA ALA A 69 0.85 -14.45 4.08
C ALA A 69 -0.65 -14.21 4.21
N THR A 70 -1.34 -13.96 3.09
CA THR A 70 -2.80 -13.75 3.03
C THR A 70 -3.56 -15.00 3.45
N ALA A 71 -3.16 -16.17 2.94
CA ALA A 71 -3.77 -17.45 3.33
C ALA A 71 -3.64 -17.70 4.84
N LYS A 72 -2.45 -17.44 5.41
CA LYS A 72 -2.21 -17.57 6.86
C LYS A 72 -3.07 -16.60 7.68
N ALA A 73 -3.20 -15.34 7.25
CA ALA A 73 -4.01 -14.34 7.93
C ALA A 73 -5.51 -14.70 7.94
N ASN A 74 -6.01 -15.23 6.82
CA ASN A 74 -7.42 -15.63 6.70
C ASN A 74 -7.76 -16.87 7.53
N GLN A 75 -6.81 -17.81 7.69
CA GLN A 75 -6.99 -18.97 8.58
C GLN A 75 -7.00 -18.59 10.06
N ALA A 76 -6.36 -17.48 10.42
CA ALA A 76 -6.24 -17.02 11.80
C ALA A 76 -7.44 -16.20 12.30
N LYS A 77 -8.38 -15.80 11.43
CA LYS A 77 -9.66 -15.20 11.84
C LYS A 77 -10.68 -16.32 12.12
N PRO A 78 -11.07 -16.57 13.38
CA PRO A 78 -12.18 -17.48 13.67
C PRO A 78 -13.48 -16.84 13.15
N THR A 79 -14.34 -17.65 12.54
CA THR A 79 -15.70 -17.30 12.12
C THR A 79 -16.54 -16.83 13.29
#